data_AF-A0A7K9TME1-F1
#
_entry.id   AF-A0A7K9TME1-F1
#
_cell.length_a   1.000
_cell.length_b   1.000
_cell.length_c   1.000
_cell.angle_alpha   90.00
_cell.angle_beta   90.00
_cell.angle_gamma   90.00
#
_symmetry.space_group_name_H-M   'P 1'
#
loop_
_entity.id
_entity.type
_entity.pdbx_description
1 polymer ?
#
loop_
_entity_poly.entity_id
_entity_poly.type
_entity_poly.pdbx_seq_one_letter_code
_entity_poly.pdbx_strand_id
1 'polypeptide(L)' 'PCVLGREGVTSGRCCWEVEVTPKGSWAVGVAKGSLRKEEEEEVSGSPEMELWSMGRCEGQFWALTSLER' A
#
# COMPACT_ATOMS: atom_id res chain seq x y z
N PRO A 1 2.67 9.99 -3.20
CA PRO A 1 2.65 9.27 -4.49
C PRO A 1 3.01 7.79 -4.24
N CYS A 2 2.34 6.85 -4.90
CA CYS A 2 2.51 5.41 -4.67
C CYS A 2 2.89 4.72 -5.99
N VAL A 3 3.70 3.67 -5.92
CA VAL A 3 4.04 2.82 -7.07
C VAL A 3 3.78 1.37 -6.70
N LEU A 4 3.37 0.56 -7.67
CA LEU A 4 3.14 -0.87 -7.48
C LEU A 4 4.26 -1.68 -8.13
N GLY A 5 4.51 -2.86 -7.56
CA GLY A 5 5.32 -3.89 -8.21
C GLY A 5 4.67 -4.31 -9.53
N ARG A 6 5.50 -4.77 -10.47
CA ARG A 6 5.05 -5.15 -11.80
C ARG A 6 4.19 -6.42 -11.80
N GLU A 7 4.50 -7.37 -10.92
CA GLU A 7 3.83 -8.67 -10.83
C GLU A 7 3.02 -8.77 -9.53
N GLY A 8 1.78 -9.26 -9.64
CA GLY A 8 0.93 -9.56 -8.50
C GLY A 8 1.14 -10.98 -7.98
N VAL A 9 0.79 -11.22 -6.73
CA VAL A 9 0.84 -12.54 -6.09
C VAL A 9 -0.57 -13.09 -5.99
N THR A 10 -0.84 -14.23 -6.63
CA THR A 10 -2.17 -14.88 -6.61
C THR A 10 -2.22 -16.15 -5.76
N SER A 11 -1.06 -16.74 -5.43
CA SER A 11 -0.93 -17.91 -4.57
C SER A 11 0.50 -18.08 -4.07
N GLY A 12 0.71 -18.94 -3.07
CA GLY A 12 2.02 -19.25 -2.52
C GLY A 12 2.54 -18.21 -1.50
N ARG A 13 3.86 -18.16 -1.32
CA ARG A 13 4.55 -17.20 -0.44
C ARG A 13 5.50 -16.37 -1.28
N CYS A 14 5.45 -15.06 -1.10
CA CYS A 14 6.36 -14.11 -1.73
C CYS A 14 7.05 -13.29 -0.64
N CYS A 15 8.35 -13.04 -0.81
CA CYS A 15 9.15 -12.22 0.08
C CYS A 15 9.94 -11.22 -0.76
N TRP A 16 10.05 -9.99 -0.28
CA TRP A 16 10.83 -8.93 -0.92
C TRP A 16 11.55 -8.13 0.16
N GLU A 17 12.64 -7.48 -0.23
CA GLU A 17 13.44 -6.62 0.63
C GLU A 17 13.50 -5.23 0.00
N VAL A 18 13.46 -4.20 0.85
CA VAL A 18 13.54 -2.80 0.42
C VAL A 18 14.55 -2.10 1.32
N GLU A 19 15.57 -1.52 0.71
CA GLU A 19 16.48 -0.61 1.41
C GLU A 19 15.80 0.76 1.53
N VAL A 20 15.73 1.26 2.77
CA VAL A 20 15.10 2.56 3.08
C VAL A 20 16.11 3.49 3.73
N THR A 21 15.95 4.79 3.46
CA THR A 21 16.76 5.81 4.12
C THR A 21 16.33 6.00 5.59
N PRO A 22 17.27 6.23 6.53
CA PRO A 22 16.94 6.59 7.91
C PRO A 22 16.18 7.92 8.04
N LYS A 23 16.32 8.81 7.03
CA LYS A 23 15.74 10.15 7.01
C LYS A 23 14.58 10.23 6.03
N GLY A 24 13.50 10.90 6.45
CA GLY A 24 12.32 11.13 5.63
C GLY A 24 11.21 10.12 5.88
N SER A 25 10.15 10.24 5.07
CA SER A 25 8.96 9.39 5.16
C SER A 25 8.96 8.35 4.04
N TRP A 26 8.55 7.13 4.37
CA TRP A 26 8.40 6.03 3.42
C TRP A 26 7.34 5.06 3.90
N ALA A 27 6.76 4.32 2.97
CA ALA A 27 5.82 3.23 3.25
C ALA A 27 6.07 2.09 2.27
N VAL A 28 5.96 0.86 2.77
CA VAL A 28 6.05 -0.38 2.00
C VAL A 28 4.90 -1.29 2.40
N GLY A 29 4.40 -2.10 1.48
CA GLY A 29 3.24 -2.93 1.75
C GLY A 29 2.75 -3.71 0.55
N VAL A 30 1.58 -4.30 0.72
CA VAL A 30 0.83 -5.04 -0.29
C VAL A 30 -0.54 -4.43 -0.45
N ALA A 31 -0.97 -4.33 -1.71
CA ALA A 31 -2.28 -3.83 -2.08
C ALA A 31 -3.01 -4.88 -2.92
N LYS A 32 -4.32 -4.97 -2.77
CA LYS A 32 -5.16 -5.79 -3.65
C LYS A 32 -5.24 -5.15 -5.04
N GLY A 33 -5.01 -5.94 -6.09
CA GLY A 33 -4.81 -5.48 -7.46
C GLY A 33 -6.02 -4.86 -8.19
N SER A 34 -7.13 -4.55 -7.51
CA SER A 34 -8.26 -3.82 -8.09
C SER A 34 -8.01 -2.31 -8.23
N LEU A 35 -6.83 -1.81 -7.82
CA LEU A 35 -6.34 -0.46 -8.10
C LEU A 35 -5.98 -0.25 -9.59
N ARG A 36 -6.82 -0.72 -10.52
CA ARG A 36 -6.84 -0.16 -11.87
C ARG A 36 -7.63 1.14 -11.78
N LYS A 37 -6.90 2.22 -11.50
CA LYS A 37 -7.15 3.59 -11.95
C LYS A 37 -8.59 3.83 -12.44
N GLU A 38 -9.54 4.07 -11.54
CA GLU A 38 -10.70 4.89 -11.86
C GLU A 38 -10.19 6.34 -11.94
N GLU A 39 -9.49 6.63 -13.04
CA GLU A 39 -9.82 7.86 -13.75
C GLU A 39 -11.27 7.63 -14.21
N GLU A 40 -12.20 8.44 -13.70
CA GLU A 40 -13.63 8.41 -14.04
C GLU A 40 -14.48 7.36 -13.30
N GLU A 41 -14.81 7.60 -12.03
CA GLU A 41 -16.21 7.67 -11.62
C GLU A 41 -16.34 8.26 -10.21
N GLU A 42 -17.11 9.34 -10.09
CA GLU A 42 -17.66 9.80 -8.82
C GLU A 42 -18.67 8.76 -8.32
N VAL A 43 -18.20 7.64 -7.76
CA VAL A 43 -19.07 6.74 -7.00
C VAL A 43 -18.83 7.01 -5.51
N SER A 44 -19.89 7.52 -4.89
CA SER A 44 -20.00 7.81 -3.46
C SER A 44 -19.73 6.55 -2.63
N GLY A 45 -18.47 6.32 -2.30
CA GLY A 45 -18.00 5.18 -1.54
C GLY A 45 -16.55 4.98 -1.90
N SER A 46 -15.63 5.52 -1.08
CA SER A 46 -14.21 5.19 -1.19
C SER A 46 -14.11 3.66 -1.32
N PRO A 47 -13.63 3.10 -2.44
CA PRO A 47 -13.49 1.66 -2.55
C PRO A 47 -12.63 1.23 -1.38
N GLU A 48 -13.09 0.25 -0.59
CA GLU A 48 -12.35 -0.27 0.55
C GLU A 48 -10.95 -0.63 0.06
N MET A 49 -9.99 0.24 0.37
CA MET A 49 -8.63 0.07 -0.09
C MET A 49 -8.00 -0.97 0.82
N GLU A 50 -8.05 -2.24 0.39
CA GLU A 50 -7.36 -3.35 1.05
C GLU A 50 -5.84 -3.18 0.84
N LEU A 51 -5.26 -2.38 1.74
CA LEU A 51 -3.84 -2.05 1.81
C LEU A 51 -3.29 -2.47 3.17
N TRP A 52 -2.30 -3.35 3.15
CA TRP A 52 -1.49 -3.67 4.32
C TRP A 52 -0.12 -3.07 4.13
N SER A 53 0.24 -2.12 4.99
CA SER A 53 1.51 -1.43 4.85
C SER A 53 2.11 -1.06 6.20
N MET A 54 3.41 -0.78 6.18
CA MET A 54 4.11 -0.17 7.30
C MET A 54 5.07 0.88 6.77
N GLY A 55 5.43 1.82 7.63
CA GLY A 55 6.25 2.93 7.18
C GLY A 55 6.82 3.74 8.31
N ARG A 56 7.59 4.76 7.92
CA ARG A 56 8.07 5.82 8.79
C ARG A 56 7.46 7.14 8.33
N CYS A 57 6.93 7.91 9.26
CA CYS A 57 6.47 9.27 9.02
C CYS A 57 6.77 10.10 10.26
N GLU A 58 7.28 11.32 10.08
CA GLU A 58 7.60 12.26 11.17
C GLU A 58 8.45 11.66 12.30
N GLY A 59 9.36 10.75 11.93
CA GLY A 59 10.24 10.10 12.89
C GLY A 59 9.63 8.91 13.64
N GLN A 60 8.36 8.59 13.40
CA GLN A 60 7.63 7.49 14.02
C GLN A 60 7.34 6.37 13.02
N PHE A 61 7.14 5.16 13.54
CA PHE A 61 6.74 4.00 12.74
C PHE A 61 5.24 3.77 12.84
N TRP A 62 4.63 3.41 11.72
CA TRP A 62 3.20 3.17 11.59
C TRP A 62 2.95 1.85 10.88
N ALA A 63 1.89 1.16 11.28
CA ALA A 63 1.37 -0.02 10.59
C ALA A 63 -0.10 0.24 10.26
N LEU A 64 -0.44 0.07 8.98
CA LEU A 64 -1.81 0.11 8.48
C LEU A 64 -2.24 -1.34 8.23
N THR A 65 -3.05 -1.86 9.14
CA THR A 65 -3.47 -3.28 9.13
C THR A 65 -4.95 -3.46 8.78
N SER A 66 -5.73 -2.38 8.81
CA SER A 66 -7.12 -2.32 8.38
C SER A 66 -7.50 -0.84 8.21
N LEU A 67 -8.17 -0.49 7.11
CA LEU A 67 -8.91 0.79 7.01
C LEU A 67 -10.37 0.50 7.39
N GLU A 68 -10.57 -0.05 8.59
CA GLU A 68 -11.91 -0.20 9.16
C GLU A 68 -12.43 1.20 9.51
N ARG A 69 -13.59 1.56 8.94
CA ARG A 69 -14.42 2.65 9.44
C ARG A 69 -15.45 2.11 10.40
#